data_AF-A0A522MA28-F1
#
_entry.id   AF-A0A522MA28-F1
#
_cell.length_a   1.000
_cell.length_b   1.000
_cell.length_c   1.000
_cell.angle_alpha   90.00
_cell.angle_beta   90.00
_cell.angle_gamma   90.00
#
_symmetry.space_group_name_H-M   'P 1'
#
loop_
_entity.id
_entity.type
_entity.pdbx_description
1 polymer ?
#
loop_
_entity_poly.entity_id
_entity_poly.type
_entity_poly.pdbx_seq_one_letter_code
_entity_poly.pdbx_strand_id
1 'polypeptide(L)'
;MATIPNRDAEQKFQAMLANLLTPPTGWSEKQQLELEMARDISVEMLRLAESMRDSEPGLEAMLTLLKYAKVVDFILTTLASRREIRPQTLRVIFKLAGLNVDEAYPG
;
A
#
# COMPACT_ATOMS: atom_id res chain seq x y z
N MET A 1 -40.78 27.04 5.92
CA MET A 1 -40.76 26.00 4.87
C MET A 1 -40.25 24.72 5.51
N ALA A 2 -41.09 23.70 5.61
CA ALA A 2 -40.68 22.40 6.13
C ALA A 2 -39.78 21.73 5.09
N THR A 3 -38.49 21.59 5.40
CA THR A 3 -37.54 20.81 4.61
C THR A 3 -38.00 19.36 4.68
N ILE A 4 -38.65 18.88 3.62
CA ILE A 4 -39.00 17.47 3.48
C ILE A 4 -37.68 16.69 3.57
N PRO A 5 -37.52 15.77 4.53
CA PRO A 5 -36.30 14.99 4.62
C PRO A 5 -36.26 14.14 3.34
N ASN A 6 -35.31 14.44 2.47
CA ASN A 6 -35.11 13.73 1.22
C ASN A 6 -34.55 12.33 1.55
N ARG A 7 -35.44 11.43 2.00
CA ARG A 7 -35.12 10.07 2.43
C ARG A 7 -34.37 9.30 1.36
N ASP A 8 -34.62 9.60 0.09
CA ASP A 8 -33.90 9.02 -1.05
C ASP A 8 -32.45 9.49 -1.13
N ALA A 9 -32.17 10.77 -0.88
CA ALA A 9 -30.80 11.28 -0.85
C ALA A 9 -30.03 10.72 0.34
N GLU A 10 -30.67 10.63 1.51
CA GLU A 10 -30.06 10.02 2.69
C GLU A 10 -29.79 8.53 2.46
N GLN A 11 -30.73 7.78 1.89
CA GLN A 11 -30.52 6.37 1.56
C GLN A 11 -29.41 6.16 0.52
N LYS A 12 -29.34 7.00 -0.52
CA LYS A 12 -28.25 6.93 -1.51
C LYS A 12 -26.90 7.28 -0.91
N PHE A 13 -26.86 8.26 -0.01
CA PHE A 13 -25.64 8.63 0.73
C PHE A 13 -25.19 7.51 1.67
N GLN A 14 -26.13 6.92 2.42
CA GLN A 14 -25.86 5.76 3.28
C GLN A 14 -25.42 4.53 2.48
N ALA A 15 -26.00 4.28 1.30
CA ALA A 15 -25.57 3.21 0.40
C ALA A 15 -24.19 3.46 -0.21
N MET A 16 -23.88 4.71 -0.55
CA MET A 16 -22.56 5.12 -1.02
C MET A 16 -21.52 4.95 0.09
N LEU A 17 -21.82 5.41 1.31
CA LEU A 17 -20.96 5.22 2.48
C LEU A 17 -20.79 3.74 2.80
N ALA A 18 -21.86 2.95 2.79
CA ALA A 18 -21.76 1.51 2.99
C ALA A 18 -20.85 0.86 1.94
N ASN A 19 -20.97 1.22 0.65
CA ASN A 19 -20.09 0.70 -0.40
C ASN A 19 -18.62 1.15 -0.23
N LEU A 20 -18.38 2.38 0.22
CA LEU A 20 -17.02 2.91 0.46
C LEU A 20 -16.39 2.33 1.73
N LEU A 21 -17.20 2.04 2.74
CA LEU A 21 -16.78 1.46 4.02
C LEU A 21 -16.75 -0.07 3.99
N THR A 22 -17.34 -0.69 2.97
CA THR A 22 -17.18 -2.12 2.72
C THR A 22 -15.72 -2.35 2.35
N PRO A 23 -14.94 -3.09 3.16
CA PRO A 23 -13.58 -3.48 2.77
C PRO A 23 -13.68 -4.15 1.41
N PRO A 24 -12.75 -3.93 0.47
CA PRO A 24 -12.80 -4.57 -0.84
C PRO A 24 -12.97 -6.08 -0.65
N THR A 25 -14.18 -6.57 -0.90
CA THR A 25 -14.54 -7.97 -0.70
C THR A 25 -13.90 -8.76 -1.83
N GLY A 26 -12.82 -9.46 -1.51
CA GLY A 26 -12.08 -10.29 -2.48
C GLY A 26 -10.57 -10.28 -2.32
N TRP A 27 -10.01 -9.49 -1.40
CA TRP A 27 -8.59 -9.58 -1.10
C TRP A 27 -8.37 -10.69 -0.08
N SER A 28 -7.47 -11.61 -0.40
CA SER A 28 -7.03 -12.62 0.56
C SER A 28 -6.25 -11.97 1.70
N GLU A 29 -6.19 -12.63 2.85
CA GLU A 29 -5.35 -12.21 3.98
C GLU A 29 -3.90 -11.96 3.55
N LYS A 30 -3.38 -12.79 2.64
CA LYS A 30 -2.08 -12.60 2.01
C LYS A 30 -1.97 -11.29 1.22
N GLN A 31 -2.96 -10.95 0.40
CA GLN A 31 -2.95 -9.70 -0.38
C GLN A 31 -3.09 -8.47 0.53
N GLN A 32 -3.79 -8.61 1.65
CA GLN A 32 -3.86 -7.57 2.67
C GLN A 32 -2.49 -7.36 3.34
N LEU A 33 -1.81 -8.44 3.74
CA LEU A 33 -0.44 -8.35 4.25
C LEU A 33 0.53 -7.74 3.23
N GLU A 34 0.41 -8.08 1.95
CA GLU A 34 1.20 -7.48 0.86
C GLU A 34 1.00 -5.97 0.77
N LEU A 35 -0.24 -5.51 0.94
CA LEU A 35 -0.56 -4.08 0.96
C LEU A 35 -0.01 -3.38 2.20
N GLU A 36 -0.12 -4.01 3.36
CA GLU A 36 0.41 -3.48 4.63
C GLU A 36 1.93 -3.34 4.55
N MET A 37 2.63 -4.33 4.01
CA MET A 37 4.07 -4.22 3.75
C MET A 37 4.41 -3.10 2.76
N ALA A 38 3.63 -2.93 1.68
CA ALA A 38 3.83 -1.83 0.74
C ALA A 38 3.60 -0.45 1.39
N ARG A 39 2.61 -0.35 2.29
CA ARG A 39 2.32 0.85 3.08
C ARG A 39 3.50 1.20 3.96
N ASP A 40 4.04 0.23 4.70
CA ASP A 40 5.14 0.48 5.63
C ASP A 40 6.42 0.91 4.90
N ILE A 41 6.72 0.32 3.74
CA ILE A 41 7.83 0.78 2.88
C ILE A 41 7.58 2.21 2.39
N SER A 42 6.35 2.55 2.03
CA SER A 42 6.01 3.90 1.57
C SER A 42 6.22 4.96 2.66
N VAL A 43 5.99 4.61 3.92
CA VAL A 43 6.30 5.47 5.07
C VAL A 43 7.81 5.66 5.23
N GLU A 44 8.60 4.59 5.11
CA GLU A 44 10.07 4.69 5.15
C GLU A 44 10.64 5.49 3.97
N MET A 45 10.05 5.37 2.77
CA MET A 45 10.38 6.22 1.63
C MET A 45 10.14 7.70 1.92
N LEU A 46 9.02 8.04 2.55
CA LEU A 46 8.71 9.41 2.92
C LEU A 46 9.74 9.95 3.91
N ARG A 47 10.04 9.18 4.97
CA ARG A 47 11.07 9.56 5.97
C ARG A 47 12.44 9.79 5.33
N LEU A 48 12.84 8.89 4.42
CA LEU A 48 14.09 9.02 3.67
C LEU A 48 14.07 10.28 2.80
N ALA A 49 13.01 10.50 2.02
CA ALA A 49 12.87 11.69 1.18
C ALA A 49 12.90 12.99 2.00
N GLU A 50 12.29 13.01 3.18
CA GLU A 50 12.33 14.15 4.10
C GLU A 50 13.75 14.41 4.59
N SER A 51 14.50 13.37 5.01
CA SER A 51 15.91 13.53 5.40
C SER A 51 16.81 14.03 4.27
N MET A 52 16.48 13.69 3.03
CA MET A 52 17.18 14.13 1.81
C MET A 52 16.83 15.56 1.43
N ARG A 53 15.75 16.15 1.95
CA ARG A 53 15.31 17.51 1.60
C ARG A 53 16.20 18.57 2.21
N ASP A 54 16.65 18.35 3.43
CA ASP A 54 17.37 19.33 4.24
C ASP A 54 18.90 19.14 4.17
N SER A 55 19.37 18.18 3.36
CA SER A 55 20.79 17.85 3.13
C SER A 55 21.06 17.61 1.65
N GLU A 56 22.32 17.66 1.19
CA GLU A 56 22.67 17.16 -0.14
C GLU A 56 22.71 15.63 -0.07
N PRO A 57 21.75 14.91 -0.68
CA PRO A 57 21.65 13.49 -0.46
C PRO A 57 22.78 12.77 -1.19
N GLY A 58 23.49 11.90 -0.47
CA GLY A 58 24.47 11.02 -1.09
C GLY A 58 23.83 10.04 -2.08
N LEU A 59 24.63 9.53 -3.03
CA LEU A 59 24.19 8.53 -4.01
C LEU A 59 23.52 7.31 -3.35
N GLU A 60 24.00 6.89 -2.19
CA GLU A 60 23.43 5.78 -1.43
C GLU A 60 21.98 6.01 -0.99
N ALA A 61 21.66 7.22 -0.52
CA ALA A 61 20.31 7.59 -0.12
C ALA A 61 19.36 7.59 -1.34
N MET A 62 19.82 8.14 -2.47
CA MET A 62 19.04 8.13 -3.72
C MET A 62 18.80 6.70 -4.23
N LEU A 63 19.82 5.84 -4.19
CA LEU A 63 19.70 4.43 -4.61
C LEU A 63 18.77 3.65 -3.68
N THR A 64 18.80 3.91 -2.38
CA THR A 64 17.89 3.29 -1.41
C THR A 64 16.45 3.73 -1.67
N LEU A 65 16.21 5.01 -1.88
CA LEU A 65 14.89 5.53 -2.24
C LEU A 65 14.37 4.90 -3.54
N LEU A 66 15.21 4.77 -4.56
CA LEU A 66 14.86 4.10 -5.81
C LEU A 66 14.53 2.62 -5.61
N LYS A 67 15.29 1.89 -4.78
CA LYS A 67 15.00 0.49 -4.45
C LYS A 67 13.62 0.37 -3.82
N TYR A 68 13.33 1.18 -2.80
CA TYR A 68 12.03 1.15 -2.13
C TYR A 68 10.88 1.47 -3.09
N ALA A 69 11.05 2.51 -3.92
CA ALA A 69 10.07 2.86 -4.95
C ALA A 69 9.77 1.69 -5.89
N LYS A 70 10.80 0.93 -6.29
CA LYS A 70 10.64 -0.25 -7.15
C LYS A 70 9.93 -1.41 -6.45
N VAL A 71 10.18 -1.63 -5.16
CA VAL A 71 9.45 -2.65 -4.39
C VAL A 71 7.97 -2.29 -4.30
N VAL A 72 7.66 -1.04 -3.93
CA VAL A 72 6.28 -0.56 -3.81
C VAL A 72 5.56 -0.62 -5.15
N ASP A 73 6.18 -0.15 -6.23
CA ASP A 73 5.63 -0.22 -7.59
C ASP A 73 5.31 -1.66 -8.01
N PHE A 74 6.22 -2.60 -7.74
CA PHE A 74 5.99 -4.02 -8.02
C PHE A 74 4.78 -4.56 -7.25
N ILE A 75 4.67 -4.32 -5.95
CA ILE A 75 3.57 -4.83 -5.13
C ILE A 75 2.24 -4.23 -5.61
N LEU A 76 2.17 -2.90 -5.71
CA LEU A 76 0.93 -2.21 -6.07
C LEU A 76 0.48 -2.54 -7.50
N THR A 77 1.39 -2.62 -8.46
CA THR A 77 1.07 -3.01 -9.83
C THR A 77 0.58 -4.46 -9.89
N THR A 78 1.20 -5.37 -9.13
CA THR A 78 0.80 -6.77 -9.10
C THR A 78 -0.59 -6.94 -8.47
N LEU A 79 -0.84 -6.30 -7.32
CA LEU A 79 -2.15 -6.29 -6.66
C LEU A 79 -3.23 -5.65 -7.54
N ALA A 80 -2.95 -4.51 -8.18
CA ALA A 80 -3.88 -3.84 -9.09
C ALA A 80 -4.25 -4.73 -10.29
N SER A 81 -3.30 -5.54 -10.77
CA SER A 81 -3.52 -6.53 -11.83
C SER A 81 -4.25 -7.80 -11.38
N ARG A 82 -4.62 -7.89 -10.09
CA ARG A 82 -5.22 -9.07 -9.44
C ARG A 82 -4.40 -10.35 -9.61
N ARG A 83 -3.08 -10.21 -9.75
CA ARG A 83 -2.14 -11.33 -9.82
C ARG A 83 -1.65 -11.67 -8.43
N GLU A 84 -1.34 -12.93 -8.21
CA GLU A 84 -0.71 -13.36 -6.96
C GLU A 84 0.80 -13.11 -7.01
N ILE A 85 1.34 -12.58 -5.91
CA ILE A 85 2.78 -12.53 -5.69
C ILE A 85 3.21 -13.87 -5.10
N ARG A 86 4.17 -14.56 -5.73
CA ARG A 86 4.74 -15.76 -5.10
C ARG A 86 5.52 -15.35 -3.86
N PRO A 87 5.35 -16.00 -2.71
CA PRO A 87 6.03 -15.55 -1.50
C PRO A 87 7.55 -15.52 -1.60
N GLN A 88 8.15 -16.45 -2.34
CA GLN A 88 9.60 -16.42 -2.61
C GLN A 88 10.01 -15.18 -3.41
N THR A 89 9.19 -14.73 -4.37
CA THR A 89 9.46 -13.51 -5.16
C THR A 89 9.47 -12.28 -4.26
N LEU A 90 8.47 -12.14 -3.40
CA LEU A 90 8.41 -11.02 -2.45
C LEU A 90 9.63 -11.04 -1.51
N ARG A 91 9.95 -12.20 -0.92
CA ARG A 91 11.11 -12.36 -0.03
C ARG A 91 12.43 -11.99 -0.69
N VAL A 92 12.63 -12.39 -1.94
CA VAL A 92 13.84 -12.05 -2.70
C VAL A 92 13.91 -10.54 -2.96
N ILE A 93 12.80 -9.92 -3.38
CA ILE A 93 12.76 -8.47 -3.65
C ILE A 93 13.05 -7.67 -2.38
N PHE A 94 12.47 -8.06 -1.23
CA PHE A 94 12.71 -7.42 0.06
C PHE A 94 14.17 -7.57 0.49
N LYS A 95 14.72 -8.78 0.38
CA LYS A 95 16.13 -9.04 0.69
C LYS A 95 17.08 -8.20 -0.17
N LEU A 96 16.80 -8.06 -1.46
CA LEU A 96 17.60 -7.22 -2.38
C LEU A 96 17.49 -5.72 -2.05
N ALA A 97 16.35 -5.30 -1.49
CA ALA A 97 16.13 -3.94 -1.02
C ALA A 97 16.67 -3.70 0.40
N GLY A 98 17.16 -4.72 1.11
CA GLY A 98 17.58 -4.60 2.51
C GLY A 98 16.42 -4.46 3.50
N LEU A 99 15.21 -4.86 3.09
CA LEU A 99 13.99 -4.79 3.88
C LEU A 99 13.72 -6.11 4.60
N ASN A 100 13.17 -6.02 5.81
CA ASN A 100 12.69 -7.18 6.55
C ASN A 100 11.32 -7.60 6.00
N VAL A 101 11.13 -8.90 5.82
CA VAL A 101 9.83 -9.48 5.48
C VAL A 101 9.11 -9.80 6.77
N ASP A 102 7.82 -9.51 6.84
CA ASP A 102 6.99 -9.89 7.97
C ASP A 102 7.05 -11.41 8.19
N GLU A 103 7.30 -11.84 9.44
CA GLU A 103 7.35 -13.26 9.81
C GLU A 103 5.99 -13.95 9.63
N ALA A 104 4.90 -13.19 9.72
CA ALA A 104 3.55 -13.68 9.47
C ALA A 104 3.25 -13.92 7.97
N TYR A 105 4.14 -13.51 7.07
CA TYR A 105 3.91 -13.65 5.63
C TYR A 105 3.98 -15.13 5.19
N PRO A 106 2.89 -15.70 4.64
CA PRO A 106 2.79 -17.13 4.39
C PRO A 106 3.82 -17.64 3.38
N GLY A 107 4.23 -18.90 3.57
CA GLY A 107 5.23 -19.65 2.76
C GLY A 107 4.84 -19.85 1.31
#